data_AF-A0A3D9CT01-F1
#
_entry.id   AF-A0A3D9CT01-F1
#
_cell.length_a   1.000
_cell.length_b   1.000
_cell.length_c   1.000
_cell.angle_alpha   90.00
_cell.angle_beta   90.00
_cell.angle_gamma   90.00
#
_symmetry.space_group_name_H-M   'P 1'
#
loop_
_entity.id
_entity.type
_entity.pdbx_description
1 polymer ?
#
loop_
_entity_poly.entity_id
_entity_poly.type
_entity_poly.pdbx_seq_one_letter_code
_entity_poly.pdbx_strand_id
1 'polypeptide(L)'
;MKSIFLLLFVVFSSLANAQTLPPPPAMANLSQQKLIDEFIEVSHYKEALINYATDYLELKRFDYSADPPKELLTKEQIQSIINNFNFDNFKISIHSSFSFISEKNLKELIQFHKSIGGVLSKRNTTFLITPDIDLNIKNQMDYAIENIQK
;
A
#
# COMPACT_ATOMS: atom_id res chain seq x y z
N MET A 1 -54.53 5.59 3.81
CA MET A 1 -53.87 4.26 3.69
C MET A 1 -52.96 4.17 2.47
N LYS A 2 -53.39 4.52 1.24
CA LYS A 2 -52.53 4.49 0.02
C LYS A 2 -51.21 5.27 0.16
N SER A 3 -51.23 6.43 0.80
CA SER A 3 -50.06 7.29 0.99
C SER A 3 -49.00 6.67 1.92
N ILE A 4 -49.43 5.86 2.89
CA ILE A 4 -48.54 5.17 3.84
C ILE A 4 -47.82 4.01 3.14
N PHE A 5 -48.55 3.27 2.29
CA PHE A 5 -47.97 2.21 1.46
C PHE A 5 -46.95 2.75 0.46
N LEU A 6 -47.23 3.89 -0.17
CA LEU A 6 -46.27 4.57 -1.05
C LEU A 6 -45.01 5.00 -0.30
N LEU A 7 -45.16 5.57 0.90
CA LEU A 7 -44.02 5.97 1.72
C LEU A 7 -43.14 4.78 2.12
N LEU A 8 -43.76 3.68 2.56
CA LEU A 8 -43.05 2.44 2.88
C LEU A 8 -42.33 1.89 1.65
N PHE A 9 -42.97 1.89 0.48
CA PHE A 9 -42.37 1.40 -0.75
C PHE A 9 -41.12 2.20 -1.16
N VAL A 10 -41.15 3.54 -1.05
CA VAL A 10 -39.97 4.39 -1.31
C VAL A 10 -38.84 4.12 -0.31
N VAL A 11 -39.17 4.00 0.98
CA VAL A 11 -38.15 3.71 2.02
C VAL A 11 -37.49 2.34 1.79
N PHE A 12 -38.27 1.29 1.56
CA PHE A 12 -37.72 -0.05 1.30
C PHE A 12 -36.91 -0.12 0.01
N SER A 13 -37.33 0.57 -1.05
CA SER A 13 -36.57 0.64 -2.32
C SER A 13 -35.23 1.37 -2.16
N SER A 14 -35.17 2.38 -1.28
CA SER A 14 -33.93 3.10 -0.99
C SER A 14 -32.96 2.27 -0.13
N LEU A 15 -33.46 1.44 0.77
CA LEU A 15 -32.64 0.57 1.63
C LEU A 15 -32.07 -0.65 0.89
N ALA A 16 -32.79 -1.16 -0.12
CA ALA A 16 -32.32 -2.29 -0.93
C ALA A 16 -31.04 -1.98 -1.73
N ASN A 17 -30.85 -0.73 -2.16
CA ASN A 17 -29.64 -0.30 -2.86
C ASN A 17 -28.49 0.11 -1.93
N ALA A 18 -28.75 0.24 -0.62
CA ALA A 18 -27.72 0.58 0.37
C ALA A 18 -26.92 -0.65 0.86
N GLN A 19 -27.36 -1.86 0.50
CA GLN A 19 -26.71 -3.13 0.88
C GLN A 19 -25.83 -3.71 -0.23
N THR A 20 -25.29 -2.89 -1.14
CA THR A 20 -24.20 -3.35 -1.99
C THR A 20 -23.00 -3.62 -1.09
N LEU A 21 -22.74 -4.90 -0.81
CA LEU A 21 -21.48 -5.34 -0.23
C LEU A 21 -20.37 -4.63 -1.01
N PRO A 22 -19.36 -4.06 -0.32
CA PRO A 22 -18.23 -3.46 -1.02
C PRO A 22 -17.71 -4.52 -2.01
N PRO A 23 -17.47 -4.13 -3.28
CA PRO A 23 -16.95 -5.08 -4.25
C PRO A 23 -15.72 -5.75 -3.63
N PRO A 24 -15.58 -7.08 -3.78
CA PRO A 24 -14.41 -7.76 -3.27
C PRO A 24 -13.16 -7.05 -3.82
N PRO A 25 -12.05 -7.02 -3.05
CA PRO A 25 -10.82 -6.42 -3.52
C PRO A 25 -10.51 -6.92 -4.93
N ALA A 26 -10.15 -6.00 -5.84
CA ALA A 26 -9.79 -6.39 -7.19
C ALA A 26 -8.67 -7.43 -7.11
N MET A 27 -8.94 -8.63 -7.61
CA MET A 27 -7.99 -9.73 -7.67
C MET A 27 -7.41 -9.77 -9.08
N ALA A 28 -6.09 -9.61 -9.19
CA ALA A 28 -5.37 -9.90 -10.42
C ALA A 28 -5.65 -11.36 -10.82
N ASN A 29 -5.94 -11.60 -12.10
CA ASN A 29 -6.04 -12.96 -12.61
C ASN A 29 -4.64 -13.64 -12.59
N LEU A 30 -4.57 -14.97 -12.73
CA LEU A 30 -3.29 -15.71 -12.61
C LEU A 30 -2.20 -15.24 -13.58
N SER A 31 -2.56 -14.77 -14.77
CA SER A 31 -1.61 -14.22 -15.76
C SER A 31 -1.03 -12.90 -15.26
N GLN A 32 -1.91 -12.01 -14.79
CA GLN A 32 -1.55 -10.71 -14.28
C GLN A 32 -0.76 -10.78 -12.97
N GLN A 33 -1.06 -11.74 -12.08
CA GLN A 33 -0.26 -11.98 -10.87
C GLN A 33 1.19 -12.31 -11.20
N LYS A 34 1.43 -13.19 -12.18
CA LYS A 34 2.79 -13.53 -12.63
C LYS A 34 3.54 -12.32 -13.19
N LEU A 35 2.86 -11.46 -13.94
CA LEU A 35 3.46 -10.22 -14.45
C LEU A 35 3.78 -9.26 -13.29
N ILE A 36 2.91 -9.15 -12.30
CA ILE A 36 3.18 -8.32 -11.11
C ILE A 36 4.36 -8.88 -10.31
N ASP A 37 4.47 -10.20 -10.15
CA ASP A 37 5.62 -10.83 -9.50
C ASP A 37 6.93 -10.57 -10.24
N GLU A 38 6.91 -10.71 -11.58
CA GLU A 38 8.07 -10.38 -12.41
C GLU A 38 8.43 -8.91 -12.27
N PHE A 39 7.45 -8.01 -12.30
CA PHE A 39 7.67 -6.59 -12.08
C PHE A 39 8.33 -6.30 -10.73
N ILE A 40 7.83 -6.90 -9.64
CA ILE A 40 8.38 -6.76 -8.28
C ILE A 40 9.86 -7.14 -8.26
N GLU A 41 10.22 -8.24 -8.91
CA GLU A 41 11.59 -8.74 -8.97
C GLU A 41 12.49 -7.82 -9.79
N VAL A 42 12.12 -7.52 -11.03
CA VAL A 42 13.00 -6.81 -11.98
C VAL A 42 13.16 -5.33 -11.64
N SER A 43 12.24 -4.75 -10.86
CA SER A 43 12.30 -3.36 -10.39
C SER A 43 12.96 -3.22 -9.01
N HIS A 44 13.45 -4.32 -8.42
CA HIS A 44 13.95 -4.34 -7.04
C HIS A 44 12.96 -3.69 -6.06
N TYR A 45 11.66 -3.94 -6.28
CA TYR A 45 10.56 -3.20 -5.64
C TYR A 45 10.60 -3.33 -4.11
N LYS A 46 10.95 -4.53 -3.61
CA LYS A 46 11.06 -4.80 -2.18
C LYS A 46 12.06 -3.86 -1.52
N GLU A 47 13.23 -3.68 -2.12
CA GLU A 47 14.26 -2.80 -1.59
C GLU A 47 13.79 -1.34 -1.61
N ALA A 48 13.19 -0.90 -2.73
CA ALA A 48 12.67 0.47 -2.84
C ALA A 48 11.56 0.76 -1.81
N LEU A 49 10.67 -0.20 -1.57
CA LEU A 49 9.62 -0.09 -0.57
C LEU A 49 10.18 -0.06 0.86
N ILE A 50 11.23 -0.84 1.15
CA ILE A 50 11.92 -0.81 2.45
C ILE A 50 12.61 0.54 2.66
N ASN A 51 13.27 1.08 1.64
CA ASN A 51 13.88 2.40 1.71
C ASN A 51 12.83 3.48 1.97
N TYR A 52 11.70 3.41 1.27
CA TYR A 52 10.56 4.30 1.50
C TYR A 52 10.03 4.23 2.93
N ALA A 53 9.82 3.03 3.46
CA ALA A 53 9.37 2.82 4.83
C ALA A 53 10.39 3.34 5.86
N THR A 54 11.68 3.17 5.58
CA THR A 54 12.76 3.67 6.44
C THR A 54 12.75 5.20 6.48
N ASP A 55 12.64 5.86 5.33
CA ASP A 55 12.56 7.32 5.24
C ASP A 55 11.30 7.86 5.96
N TYR A 56 10.17 7.15 5.86
CA TYR A 56 8.94 7.49 6.57
C TYR A 56 9.11 7.39 8.10
N LEU A 57 9.74 6.33 8.59
CA LEU A 57 10.01 6.15 10.02
C LEU A 57 11.01 7.20 10.55
N GLU A 58 12.04 7.56 9.77
CA GLU A 58 12.97 8.63 10.13
C GLU A 58 12.25 10.00 10.22
N LEU A 59 11.27 10.25 9.35
CA LEU A 59 10.42 11.45 9.45
C LEU A 59 9.60 11.45 10.75
N LYS A 60 9.11 10.28 11.17
CA LYS A 60 8.35 10.08 12.42
C LYS A 60 9.23 10.06 13.68
N ARG A 61 10.56 10.09 13.52
CA ARG A 61 11.51 9.96 14.63
C ARG A 61 11.37 11.07 15.66
N PHE A 62 11.00 12.28 15.24
CA PHE A 62 10.85 13.43 16.12
C PHE A 62 9.45 14.02 16.05
N ASP A 63 8.96 14.42 17.22
CA ASP A 63 7.83 15.33 17.35
C ASP A 63 8.33 16.77 17.22
N TYR A 64 8.11 17.36 16.04
CA TYR A 64 8.43 18.76 15.77
C TYR A 64 7.40 19.75 16.31
N SER A 65 6.33 19.29 16.95
CA SER A 65 5.38 20.18 17.64
C SER A 65 5.86 20.60 19.04
N ALA A 66 6.83 19.87 19.61
CA ALA A 66 7.51 20.22 20.86
C ALA A 66 8.74 21.13 20.61
N ASP A 67 9.06 21.99 21.58
CA ASP A 67 10.27 22.82 21.58
C ASP A 67 11.10 22.58 22.86
N PRO A 68 12.30 21.97 22.77
CA PRO A 68 12.91 21.42 21.56
C PRO A 68 12.17 20.16 21.04
N PRO A 69 12.38 19.76 19.76
CA PRO A 69 11.78 18.55 19.21
C PRO A 69 12.07 17.32 20.08
N LYS A 70 11.03 16.53 20.34
CA LYS A 70 11.11 15.36 21.20
C LYS A 70 11.34 14.11 20.37
N GLU A 71 12.36 13.31 20.69
CA GLU A 71 12.57 12.01 20.06
C GLU A 71 11.44 11.04 20.48
N LEU A 72 10.75 10.48 19.49
CA LEU A 72 9.66 9.51 19.64
C LEU A 72 10.12 8.08 19.35
N LEU A 73 11.13 7.92 18.50
CA LEU A 73 11.69 6.64 18.09
C LEU A 73 13.22 6.71 18.13
N THR A 74 13.87 5.65 18.59
CA THR A 74 15.33 5.51 18.42
C THR A 74 15.65 4.88 17.07
N LYS A 75 16.90 5.00 16.61
CA LYS A 75 17.36 4.34 15.38
C LYS A 75 17.24 2.82 15.48
N GLU A 76 17.47 2.26 16.66
CA GLU A 76 17.35 0.83 16.93
C GLU A 76 15.89 0.38 16.82
N GLN A 77 14.94 1.18 17.28
CA GLN A 77 13.51 0.91 17.12
C GLN A 77 13.10 0.95 15.65
N ILE A 78 13.56 1.95 14.88
CA ILE A 78 13.32 2.02 13.43
C ILE A 78 13.87 0.77 12.74
N GLN A 79 15.13 0.40 13.02
CA GLN A 79 15.74 -0.79 12.44
C GLN A 79 14.98 -2.06 12.82
N SER A 80 14.48 -2.15 14.06
CA SER A 80 13.65 -3.28 14.51
C SER A 80 12.34 -3.37 13.73
N ILE A 81 11.63 -2.26 13.53
CA ILE A 81 10.40 -2.22 12.73
C ILE A 81 10.68 -2.72 11.31
N ILE A 82 11.72 -2.19 10.66
CA ILE A 82 12.08 -2.56 9.29
C ILE A 82 12.48 -4.04 9.19
N ASN A 83 13.26 -4.55 10.15
CA ASN A 83 13.66 -5.96 10.17
C ASN A 83 12.47 -6.91 10.34
N ASN A 84 11.43 -6.48 11.04
CA ASN A 84 10.21 -7.25 11.27
C ASN A 84 9.16 -7.08 10.16
N PHE A 85 9.43 -6.24 9.15
CA PHE A 85 8.49 -6.02 8.05
C PHE A 85 8.33 -7.29 7.19
N ASN A 86 7.11 -7.82 7.17
CA ASN A 86 6.77 -8.98 6.36
C ASN A 86 6.32 -8.56 4.96
N PHE A 87 7.29 -8.49 4.03
CA PHE A 87 7.03 -8.14 2.64
C PHE A 87 6.05 -9.11 1.96
N ASP A 88 6.13 -10.42 2.25
CA ASP A 88 5.29 -11.42 1.58
C ASP A 88 3.80 -11.22 1.92
N ASN A 89 3.49 -10.90 3.18
CA ASN A 89 2.14 -10.50 3.57
C ASN A 89 1.72 -9.19 2.90
N PHE A 90 2.65 -8.25 2.73
CA PHE A 90 2.38 -6.97 2.08
C PHE A 90 2.15 -7.10 0.56
N LYS A 91 2.66 -8.15 -0.10
CA LYS A 91 2.45 -8.38 -1.54
C LYS A 91 0.97 -8.39 -1.94
N ILE A 92 0.06 -8.76 -1.03
CA ILE A 92 -1.39 -8.70 -1.27
C ILE A 92 -1.83 -7.28 -1.67
N SER A 93 -1.32 -6.25 -0.98
CA SER A 93 -1.60 -4.85 -1.29
C SER A 93 -1.05 -4.45 -2.66
N ILE A 94 0.15 -4.94 -2.99
CA ILE A 94 0.81 -4.68 -4.28
C ILE A 94 0.02 -5.34 -5.42
N HIS A 95 -0.35 -6.62 -5.28
CA HIS A 95 -1.14 -7.33 -6.27
C HIS A 95 -2.50 -6.70 -6.49
N SER A 96 -3.20 -6.31 -5.42
CA SER A 96 -4.49 -5.63 -5.56
C SER A 96 -4.34 -4.30 -6.29
N SER A 97 -3.36 -3.48 -5.90
CA SER A 97 -3.13 -2.16 -6.50
C SER A 97 -2.70 -2.23 -7.96
N PHE A 98 -1.79 -3.16 -8.30
CA PHE A 98 -1.32 -3.31 -9.68
C PHE A 98 -2.24 -4.15 -10.56
N SER A 99 -3.30 -4.78 -9.99
CA SER A 99 -4.35 -5.44 -10.78
C SER A 99 -5.12 -4.48 -11.71
N PHE A 100 -5.06 -3.18 -11.42
CA PHE A 100 -5.67 -2.16 -12.28
C PHE A 100 -4.77 -1.75 -13.47
N ILE A 101 -3.51 -2.19 -13.51
CA ILE A 101 -2.60 -1.95 -14.63
C ILE A 101 -2.82 -3.04 -15.68
N SER A 102 -3.09 -2.65 -16.93
CA SER A 102 -3.27 -3.60 -18.03
C SER A 102 -2.04 -4.49 -18.22
N GLU A 103 -2.22 -5.74 -18.68
CA GLU A 103 -1.10 -6.64 -18.95
C GLU A 103 -0.08 -6.06 -19.93
N LYS A 104 -0.56 -5.31 -20.94
CA LYS A 104 0.31 -4.61 -21.90
C LYS A 104 1.24 -3.64 -21.17
N ASN A 105 0.68 -2.80 -20.30
CA ASN A 105 1.45 -1.80 -19.56
C ASN A 105 2.38 -2.47 -18.54
N LEU A 106 1.98 -3.57 -17.89
CA LEU A 106 2.87 -4.35 -17.02
C LEU A 106 4.08 -4.88 -17.80
N LYS A 107 3.88 -5.43 -19.00
CA LYS A 107 4.98 -5.90 -19.86
C LYS A 107 5.93 -4.76 -20.25
N GLU A 108 5.40 -3.59 -20.58
CA GLU A 108 6.22 -2.40 -20.89
C GLU A 108 7.02 -1.94 -19.66
N LEU A 109 6.41 -1.93 -18.47
CA LEU A 109 7.10 -1.60 -17.21
C LEU A 109 8.22 -2.59 -16.89
N ILE A 110 7.97 -3.89 -17.07
CA ILE A 110 8.98 -4.95 -16.89
C ILE A 110 10.15 -4.75 -17.85
N GLN A 111 9.86 -4.52 -19.13
CA GLN A 111 10.89 -4.29 -20.15
C GLN A 111 11.72 -3.04 -19.83
N PHE A 112 11.07 -1.96 -19.41
CA PHE A 112 11.75 -0.73 -19.00
C PHE A 112 12.72 -1.00 -17.85
N HIS A 113 12.28 -1.64 -16.75
CA HIS A 113 13.15 -1.92 -15.61
C HIS A 113 14.30 -2.86 -15.98
N LYS A 114 14.05 -3.92 -16.77
CA LYS A 114 15.11 -4.79 -17.28
C LYS A 114 16.17 -4.02 -18.09
N SER A 115 15.75 -3.03 -18.89
CA SER A 115 16.66 -2.26 -19.75
C SER A 115 17.62 -1.34 -18.99
N ILE A 116 17.24 -0.92 -17.77
CA ILE A 116 18.02 -0.01 -16.93
C ILE A 116 18.72 -0.73 -15.75
N GLY A 117 18.63 -2.06 -15.67
CA GLY A 117 19.17 -2.84 -14.55
C GLY A 117 18.35 -2.72 -13.27
N GLY A 118 17.06 -2.40 -13.37
CA GLY A 118 16.08 -2.46 -12.30
C GLY A 118 16.03 -1.27 -11.34
N VAL A 119 17.04 -0.39 -11.34
CA VAL A 119 17.15 0.71 -10.37
C VAL A 119 17.00 2.07 -11.05
N LEU A 120 16.12 2.92 -10.52
CA LEU A 120 15.85 4.26 -11.08
C LEU A 120 16.72 5.38 -10.50
N SER A 121 17.29 5.18 -9.32
CA SER A 121 18.06 6.22 -8.62
C SER A 121 19.15 5.61 -7.73
N LYS A 122 20.14 6.42 -7.36
CA LYS A 122 21.19 6.00 -6.43
C LYS A 122 20.55 5.62 -5.08
N ARG A 123 20.78 4.39 -4.62
CA ARG A 123 20.16 3.76 -3.43
C ARG A 123 18.69 3.32 -3.61
N ASN A 124 18.19 3.23 -4.85
CA ASN A 124 16.86 2.67 -5.13
C ASN A 124 15.73 3.33 -4.32
N THR A 125 15.69 4.67 -4.29
CA THR A 125 14.67 5.45 -3.55
C THR A 125 13.57 6.00 -4.46
N THR A 126 13.63 5.70 -5.75
CA THR A 126 12.64 6.11 -6.75
C THR A 126 11.98 4.86 -7.31
N PHE A 127 10.66 4.76 -7.18
CA PHE A 127 9.88 3.62 -7.64
C PHE A 127 8.43 4.03 -7.92
N LEU A 128 7.69 3.16 -8.61
CA LEU A 128 6.28 3.34 -8.86
C LEU A 128 5.48 2.98 -7.61
N ILE A 129 4.66 3.89 -7.09
CA ILE A 129 3.78 3.64 -5.94
C ILE A 129 2.38 4.16 -6.24
N THR A 130 1.35 3.41 -5.85
CA THR A 130 -0.05 3.87 -5.89
C THR A 130 -0.44 4.47 -4.54
N PRO A 131 -1.49 5.31 -4.48
CA PRO A 131 -2.02 5.80 -3.21
C PRO A 131 -2.38 4.69 -2.20
N ASP A 132 -2.90 3.55 -2.69
CA ASP A 132 -3.26 2.41 -1.83
C ASP A 132 -2.02 1.73 -1.23
N ILE A 133 -0.96 1.54 -2.02
CA ILE A 133 0.30 0.99 -1.51
C ILE A 133 0.91 1.95 -0.48
N ASP A 134 0.91 3.25 -0.78
CA ASP A 134 1.41 4.28 0.11
C ASP A 134 0.69 4.29 1.46
N LEU A 135 -0.64 4.29 1.42
CA LEU A 135 -1.45 4.29 2.63
C LEU A 135 -1.24 3.00 3.44
N ASN A 136 -1.22 1.84 2.77
CA ASN A 136 -1.09 0.56 3.45
C ASN A 136 0.29 0.40 4.12
N ILE A 137 1.38 0.82 3.47
CA ILE A 137 2.71 0.73 4.09
C ILE A 137 2.81 1.66 5.31
N LYS A 138 2.29 2.89 5.20
CA LYS A 138 2.26 3.85 6.32
C LYS A 138 1.45 3.32 7.49
N ASN A 139 0.27 2.76 7.25
CA ASN A 139 -0.56 2.16 8.29
C ASN A 139 0.15 1.00 9.00
N GLN A 140 0.88 0.16 8.25
CA GLN A 140 1.67 -0.92 8.87
C GLN A 140 2.82 -0.38 9.72
N MET A 141 3.50 0.68 9.27
CA MET A 141 4.57 1.32 10.04
C MET A 141 4.04 1.99 11.30
N ASP A 142 2.94 2.75 11.20
CA ASP A 142 2.29 3.40 12.33
C ASP A 142 1.81 2.38 13.37
N TYR A 143 1.21 1.26 12.93
CA TYR A 143 0.83 0.17 13.82
C TYR A 143 2.05 -0.48 14.51
N ALA A 144 3.18 -0.61 13.81
CA ALA A 144 4.41 -1.13 14.40
C ALA A 144 4.98 -0.16 15.45
N ILE A 145 4.93 1.15 15.21
CA ILE A 145 5.30 2.18 16.19
C ILE A 145 4.44 2.05 17.46
N GLU A 146 3.12 1.97 17.31
CA GLU A 146 2.19 1.86 18.45
C GLU A 146 2.47 0.62 19.32
N ASN A 147 2.87 -0.50 18.72
CA ASN A 147 3.16 -1.72 19.46
C ASN A 147 4.50 -1.73 20.18
N ILE A 148 5.43 -0.85 19.81
CA ILE A 148 6.69 -0.66 20.54
C ILE A 148 6.50 0.25 21.76
N GLN A 149 5.48 1.11 21.73
CA GLN A 149 5.19 2.07 22.80
C GLN A 149 4.25 1.54 23.90
N LYS A 150 3.67 0.35 23.71
CA LYS A 150 2.87 -0.39 24.71
C LYS A 150 3.75 -1.22 25.63
#